data_AF-A0A2V9D698-F1
#
_entry.id   AF-A0A2V9D698-F1
#
_cell.length_a   1.000
_cell.length_b   1.000
_cell.length_c   1.000
_cell.angle_alpha   90.00
_cell.angle_beta   90.00
_cell.angle_gamma   90.00
#
_symmetry.space_group_name_H-M   'P 1'
#
loop_
_entity.id
_entity.type
_entity.pdbx_description
1 polymer ?
#
loop_
_entity_poly.entity_id
_entity_poly.type
_entity_poly.pdbx_seq_one_letter_code
_entity_poly.pdbx_strand_id
1 'polypeptide(L)'
;MSGLNSSESFLVSDPGIPTLEKAFDPVVLGDELPEVFPSEWGTIRNVRLQVLKHHPGNRCTFEIALGTTTGSHSLIGKVYATDRLDVYEAMERIRRAGFGEGQEFSIPRPHGYLPELHLLLQEKVEGTRAKEIFLKASDRDRAVTAERCARWLVRFHATAPKAGPVFEISEHLATLERWSRHIAETAEPLGEKAVHLFGLLAIAASRLSSIEMCAGHGSYSHDQVILADGLPLNGRKGHTITFDWDGYDVADPCRDVARFTVGLRRVALSRLGSIRALDTYGEVFQRTYLAARGPQGVANLAFYQAAICLQLAAYIAGRPTPGWREKIEAMLDEGLRILEPENRTRSMAGKSARVSRSPKTLLTNTANVPLQASELPFDPGLPGFALLCQPAELTAMLSPRLAPWLGPDAHLLDSRAYLRRLSPGKRCSVELELVVGRENGFPAERRRLLGKLYRKDQGATVYQTLGELRGHGFGAGRFIVPQPVAYVPEYRLLLLTWAEGELLRSVFLARSDAAQEIAGAAEWLLGLHKCGVRTGRHYSFLGHLQTLAGWKELLAEIYPQGERLMGALLARFEERGRELSGWTPGPIHRDFSPEHLVVHGDQFTGLDFDEFCQYDP
;
A
#
# COMPACT_ATOMS: atom_id res chain seq x y z
N MET A 1 36.87 -18.08 36.45
CA MET A 1 37.12 -18.96 35.29
C MET A 1 36.11 -20.10 35.31
N SER A 2 35.06 -20.01 34.53
CA SER A 2 34.14 -21.11 34.22
C SER A 2 33.23 -20.68 33.08
N GLY A 3 33.49 -21.23 31.89
CA GLY A 3 32.51 -21.42 30.83
C GLY A 3 32.18 -20.24 29.91
N LEU A 4 33.17 -19.66 29.23
CA LEU A 4 32.90 -19.00 27.94
C LEU A 4 32.58 -20.10 26.93
N ASN A 5 31.34 -20.14 26.43
CA ASN A 5 30.97 -21.00 25.31
C ASN A 5 31.78 -20.58 24.07
N SER A 6 32.42 -21.56 23.44
CA SER A 6 33.35 -21.44 22.31
C SER A 6 32.73 -20.91 20.99
N SER A 7 31.48 -20.44 21.02
CA SER A 7 30.77 -19.83 19.89
C SER A 7 30.70 -18.30 19.94
N GLU A 8 31.11 -17.64 21.04
CA GLU A 8 31.11 -16.17 21.16
C GLU A 8 32.50 -15.53 20.95
N SER A 9 33.59 -16.31 21.02
CA SER A 9 34.97 -15.79 20.93
C SER A 9 35.44 -15.39 19.53
N PHE A 10 34.62 -15.56 18.49
CA PHE A 10 34.97 -15.27 17.09
C PHE A 10 34.39 -13.94 16.55
N LEU A 11 33.68 -13.15 17.38
CA LEU A 11 32.93 -11.96 16.93
C LEU A 11 33.52 -10.59 17.34
N VAL A 12 34.66 -10.55 18.04
CA VAL A 12 35.19 -9.31 18.66
C VAL A 12 36.43 -8.73 17.96
N SER A 13 36.97 -9.41 16.94
CA SER A 13 38.11 -8.92 16.16
C SER A 13 37.73 -8.74 14.70
N ASP A 14 37.76 -7.50 14.22
CA ASP A 14 37.60 -7.12 12.83
C ASP A 14 38.75 -6.19 12.45
N PRO A 15 39.73 -6.64 11.63
CA PRO A 15 40.87 -5.81 11.25
C PRO A 15 40.49 -4.51 10.54
N GLY A 16 39.31 -4.45 9.92
CA GLY A 16 38.81 -3.23 9.29
C GLY A 16 38.07 -2.29 10.25
N ILE A 17 37.92 -2.65 11.54
CA ILE A 17 37.40 -1.78 12.60
C ILE A 17 38.42 -1.79 13.76
N PRO A 18 39.48 -0.97 13.69
CA PRO A 18 40.62 -1.07 14.60
C PRO A 18 40.29 -0.93 16.09
N THR A 19 39.22 -0.21 16.42
CA THR A 19 38.78 0.04 17.79
C THR A 19 37.75 -0.97 18.30
N LEU A 20 37.31 -1.93 17.48
CA LEU A 20 36.23 -2.87 17.84
C LEU A 20 36.55 -3.66 19.10
N GLU A 21 37.75 -4.21 19.19
CA GLU A 21 38.18 -5.01 20.34
C GLU A 21 38.16 -4.18 21.63
N LYS A 22 38.69 -2.96 21.59
CA LYS A 22 38.68 -2.02 22.72
C LYS A 22 37.26 -1.59 23.10
N ALA A 23 36.42 -1.29 22.12
CA ALA A 23 35.03 -0.88 22.34
C ALA A 23 34.16 -2.02 22.92
N PHE A 24 34.58 -3.28 22.73
CA PHE A 24 33.93 -4.46 23.30
C PHE A 24 34.58 -4.99 24.57
N ASP A 25 35.64 -4.34 25.08
CA ASP A 25 36.20 -4.65 26.39
C ASP A 25 35.36 -3.95 27.48
N PRO A 26 34.65 -4.68 28.35
CA PRO A 26 33.80 -4.08 29.38
C PRO A 26 34.57 -3.24 30.40
N VAL A 27 35.87 -3.49 30.59
CA VAL A 27 36.73 -2.71 31.50
C VAL A 27 37.08 -1.37 30.85
N VAL A 28 37.66 -1.41 29.64
CA VAL A 28 38.01 -0.19 28.88
C VAL A 28 36.78 0.68 28.68
N LEU A 29 35.68 0.08 28.24
CA LEU A 29 34.43 0.81 28.04
C LEU A 29 33.90 1.37 29.38
N GLY A 30 33.98 0.61 30.47
CA GLY A 30 33.57 1.08 31.80
C GLY A 30 34.32 2.32 32.28
N ASP A 31 35.59 2.47 31.91
CA ASP A 31 36.44 3.61 32.28
C ASP A 31 36.17 4.85 31.40
N GLU A 32 35.80 4.67 30.13
CA GLU A 32 35.55 5.76 29.16
C GLU A 32 34.10 6.30 29.23
N LEU A 33 33.12 5.45 29.57
CA LEU A 33 31.70 5.81 29.63
C LEU A 33 31.34 6.99 30.58
N PRO A 34 31.97 7.18 31.75
CA PRO A 34 31.69 8.30 32.64
C PRO A 34 31.91 9.69 32.00
N GLU A 35 32.73 9.80 30.95
CA GLU A 35 32.99 11.08 30.28
C GLU A 35 31.76 11.63 29.54
N VAL A 36 30.85 10.75 29.14
CA VAL A 36 29.72 11.09 28.26
C VAL A 36 28.35 10.91 28.91
N PHE A 37 28.29 10.38 30.13
CA PHE A 37 27.01 10.17 30.83
C PHE A 37 26.67 11.25 31.84
N PRO A 38 25.37 11.50 32.08
CA PRO A 38 24.96 12.44 33.11
C PRO A 38 25.42 11.96 34.49
N SER A 39 25.90 12.88 35.32
CA SER A 39 26.35 12.58 36.69
C SER A 39 25.27 11.93 37.57
N GLU A 40 23.99 12.12 37.21
CA GLU A 40 22.83 11.55 37.89
C GLU A 40 22.75 10.02 37.81
N TRP A 41 23.46 9.38 36.88
CA TRP A 41 23.51 7.91 36.79
C TRP A 41 24.44 7.30 37.85
N GLY A 42 25.31 8.10 38.47
CA GLY A 42 26.26 7.64 39.48
C GLY A 42 27.31 6.68 38.93
N THR A 43 27.94 5.89 39.80
CA THR A 43 29.08 5.04 39.42
C THR A 43 28.63 3.78 38.69
N ILE A 44 29.32 3.44 37.60
CA ILE A 44 29.12 2.19 36.85
C ILE A 44 29.61 1.02 37.70
N ARG A 45 28.76 -0.01 37.87
CA ARG A 45 29.05 -1.23 38.62
C ARG A 45 29.30 -2.43 37.72
N ASN A 46 28.58 -2.51 36.61
CA ASN A 46 28.77 -3.56 35.62
C ASN A 46 28.38 -3.10 34.21
N VAL A 47 29.00 -3.74 33.22
CA VAL A 47 28.77 -3.53 31.79
C VAL A 47 28.58 -4.89 31.16
N ARG A 48 27.52 -5.08 30.38
CA ARG A 48 27.29 -6.27 29.55
C ARG A 48 27.01 -5.84 28.12
N LEU A 49 27.62 -6.55 27.18
CA LEU A 49 27.58 -6.21 25.76
C LEU A 49 26.94 -7.34 24.96
N GLN A 50 26.10 -7.00 23.98
CA GLN A 50 25.50 -7.96 23.08
C GLN A 50 25.51 -7.43 21.65
N VAL A 51 26.21 -8.13 20.75
CA VAL A 51 26.24 -7.77 19.32
C VAL A 51 24.83 -7.86 18.73
N LEU A 52 24.36 -6.77 18.12
CA LEU A 52 23.09 -6.73 17.39
C LEU A 52 23.32 -6.90 15.89
N LYS A 53 24.35 -6.24 15.34
CA LYS A 53 24.64 -6.28 13.92
C LYS A 53 26.09 -5.90 13.62
N HIS A 54 26.75 -6.72 12.80
CA HIS A 54 28.11 -6.47 12.34
C HIS A 54 28.15 -6.29 10.82
N HIS A 55 28.83 -5.22 10.38
CA HIS A 55 29.16 -4.93 8.99
C HIS A 55 30.68 -4.99 8.85
N PRO A 56 31.23 -6.12 8.37
CA PRO A 56 32.67 -6.33 8.32
C PRO A 56 33.42 -5.18 7.66
N GLY A 57 34.49 -4.71 8.30
CA GLY A 57 35.35 -3.60 7.87
C GLY A 57 34.67 -2.24 7.79
N ASN A 58 33.51 -2.06 8.41
CA ASN A 58 32.74 -0.81 8.32
C ASN A 58 32.22 -0.34 9.68
N ARG A 59 31.39 -1.16 10.35
CA ARG A 59 30.82 -0.81 11.66
C ARG A 59 30.24 -2.02 12.40
N CYS A 60 30.14 -1.90 13.72
CA CYS A 60 29.42 -2.85 14.56
C CYS A 60 28.43 -2.12 15.46
N THR A 61 27.22 -2.66 15.61
CA THR A 61 26.17 -2.14 16.50
C THR A 61 25.86 -3.19 17.56
N PHE A 62 25.80 -2.77 18.81
CA PHE A 62 25.60 -3.63 19.96
C PHE A 62 24.76 -2.96 21.04
N GLU A 63 24.09 -3.78 21.83
CA GLU A 63 23.42 -3.34 23.05
C GLU A 63 24.42 -3.31 24.20
N ILE A 64 24.29 -2.28 25.04
CA ILE A 64 25.05 -2.11 26.27
C ILE A 64 24.04 -2.09 27.41
N ALA A 65 24.06 -3.11 28.27
CA ALA A 65 23.34 -3.11 29.52
C ALA A 65 24.29 -2.65 30.64
N LEU A 66 23.98 -1.49 31.24
CA LEU A 66 24.75 -0.84 32.29
C LEU A 66 24.01 -0.95 33.62
N GLY A 67 24.65 -1.50 34.63
CA GLY A 67 24.22 -1.37 36.02
C GLY A 67 25.02 -0.28 36.71
N THR A 68 24.34 0.70 37.26
CA THR A 68 24.93 1.83 37.99
C THR A 68 24.54 1.78 39.46
N THR A 69 25.01 2.75 40.26
CA THR A 69 24.55 2.92 41.64
C THR A 69 23.09 3.36 41.74
N THR A 70 22.54 3.94 40.67
CA THR A 70 21.19 4.54 40.66
C THR A 70 20.16 3.72 39.90
N GLY A 71 20.58 2.76 39.07
CA GLY A 71 19.65 1.88 38.37
C GLY A 71 20.32 1.04 37.30
N SER A 72 19.49 0.49 36.42
CA SER A 72 19.93 -0.23 35.22
C SER A 72 19.52 0.58 33.99
N HIS A 73 20.42 0.69 33.01
CA HIS A 73 20.23 1.43 31.78
C HIS A 73 20.58 0.53 30.58
N SER A 74 19.83 0.66 29.49
CA SER A 74 20.13 -0.02 28.23
C SER A 74 20.41 1.00 27.15
N LEU A 75 21.49 0.80 26.41
CA LEU A 75 21.96 1.70 25.36
C LEU A 75 22.27 0.93 24.08
N ILE A 76 22.41 1.68 22.99
CA ILE A 76 22.98 1.19 21.75
C ILE A 76 24.36 1.82 21.55
N GLY A 77 25.37 0.97 21.46
CA GLY A 77 26.72 1.32 21.02
C GLY A 77 26.88 1.07 19.52
N LYS A 78 27.52 2.01 18.82
CA LYS A 78 27.85 1.87 17.41
C LYS A 78 29.29 2.31 17.15
N VAL A 79 30.15 1.32 16.92
CA VAL A 79 31.57 1.53 16.62
C VAL A 79 31.78 1.54 15.12
N TYR A 80 32.59 2.47 14.64
CA TYR A 80 32.86 2.69 13.23
C TYR A 80 34.33 2.43 12.88
N ALA A 81 34.57 2.01 11.64
CA ALA A 81 35.92 1.84 11.08
C ALA A 81 36.69 3.17 10.99
N THR A 82 35.98 4.27 10.79
CA THR A 82 36.51 5.63 10.70
C THR A 82 35.85 6.52 11.73
N ASP A 83 36.48 7.64 12.07
CA ASP A 83 35.85 8.67 12.89
C ASP A 83 34.53 9.15 12.24
N ARG A 84 33.48 9.26 13.06
CA ARG A 84 32.11 9.61 12.72
C ARG A 84 31.49 10.57 13.74
N LEU A 85 32.31 11.42 14.37
CA LEU A 85 31.85 12.52 15.21
C LEU A 85 30.78 13.39 14.51
N ASP A 86 30.87 13.50 13.18
CA ASP A 86 29.89 14.18 12.33
C ASP A 86 28.45 13.68 12.54
N VAL A 87 28.26 12.37 12.74
CA VAL A 87 26.93 11.76 12.98
C VAL A 87 26.37 12.19 14.33
N TYR A 88 27.22 12.19 15.37
CA TYR A 88 26.82 12.65 16.70
C TYR A 88 26.37 14.11 16.67
N GLU A 89 27.16 14.98 16.03
CA GLU A 89 26.80 16.39 15.88
C GLU A 89 25.51 16.59 15.09
N ALA A 90 25.32 15.81 14.01
CA ALA A 90 24.10 15.86 13.22
C ALA A 90 22.88 15.45 14.05
N MET A 91 22.97 14.38 14.84
CA MET A 91 21.90 13.96 15.76
C MET A 91 21.59 15.06 16.79
N GLU A 92 22.59 15.68 17.40
CA GLU A 92 22.37 16.79 18.33
C GLU A 92 21.69 18.01 17.67
N ARG A 93 22.07 18.35 16.43
CA ARG A 93 21.42 19.42 15.66
C ARG A 93 19.96 19.08 15.33
N ILE A 94 19.68 17.84 14.92
CA ILE A 94 18.31 17.35 14.65
C ILE A 94 17.47 17.37 15.93
N ARG A 95 18.02 16.92 17.06
CA ARG A 95 17.38 16.93 18.37
C ARG A 95 16.93 18.35 18.76
N ARG A 96 17.85 19.32 18.64
CA ARG A 96 17.60 20.76 18.91
C ARG A 96 16.59 21.39 17.95
N ALA A 97 16.44 20.85 16.74
CA ALA A 97 15.44 21.26 15.76
C ALA A 97 14.02 20.70 16.01
N GLY A 98 13.76 20.18 17.21
CA GLY A 98 12.43 19.75 17.64
C GLY A 98 12.16 18.25 17.51
N PHE A 99 13.21 17.44 17.36
CA PHE A 99 13.15 15.97 17.38
C PHE A 99 13.70 15.37 18.69
N GLY A 100 13.68 16.16 19.76
CA GLY A 100 14.07 15.74 21.10
C GLY A 100 13.14 14.73 21.75
N GLU A 101 13.56 14.29 22.93
CA GLU A 101 12.86 13.34 23.78
C GLU A 101 11.44 13.87 24.13
N GLY A 102 10.46 12.97 24.19
CA GLY A 102 9.07 13.32 24.55
C GLY A 102 8.25 14.01 23.44
N GLN A 103 8.85 14.33 22.30
CA GLN A 103 8.14 14.83 21.11
C GLN A 103 7.36 13.71 20.41
N GLU A 104 6.25 14.05 19.73
CA GLU A 104 5.47 13.09 18.92
C GLU A 104 6.35 12.42 17.84
N PHE A 105 7.28 13.20 17.27
CA PHE A 105 8.26 12.79 16.27
C PHE A 105 9.66 13.10 16.80
N SER A 106 10.49 12.08 16.94
CA SER A 106 11.81 12.22 17.57
C SER A 106 12.88 11.32 16.93
N ILE A 107 14.09 11.42 17.44
CA ILE A 107 15.22 10.50 17.22
C ILE A 107 15.69 9.94 18.58
N PRO A 108 16.42 8.82 18.63
CA PRO A 108 17.08 8.38 19.87
C PRO A 108 18.02 9.46 20.39
N ARG A 109 18.04 9.68 21.71
CA ARG A 109 19.00 10.59 22.33
C ARG A 109 20.44 10.13 22.03
N PRO A 110 21.29 10.96 21.42
CA PRO A 110 22.72 10.71 21.40
C PRO A 110 23.28 11.03 22.79
N HIS A 111 23.79 10.03 23.50
CA HIS A 111 24.40 10.24 24.82
C HIS A 111 25.80 10.83 24.71
N GLY A 112 26.57 10.41 23.70
CA GLY A 112 27.90 10.94 23.46
C GLY A 112 28.62 10.21 22.34
N TYR A 113 29.78 10.75 21.99
CA TYR A 113 30.73 10.14 21.06
C TYR A 113 32.09 10.04 21.75
N LEU A 114 32.70 8.86 21.72
CA LEU A 114 34.04 8.59 22.26
C LEU A 114 35.02 8.51 21.08
N PRO A 115 35.82 9.57 20.80
CA PRO A 115 36.68 9.62 19.63
C PRO A 115 37.73 8.50 19.60
N GLU A 116 38.36 8.20 20.74
CA GLU A 116 39.41 7.17 20.84
C GLU A 116 38.91 5.76 20.52
N LEU A 117 37.59 5.54 20.65
CA LEU A 117 36.94 4.27 20.33
C LEU A 117 36.17 4.32 19.00
N HIS A 118 36.06 5.47 18.35
CA HIS A 118 35.11 5.75 17.27
C HIS A 118 33.68 5.26 17.60
N LEU A 119 33.24 5.48 18.84
CA LEU A 119 32.03 4.88 19.39
C LEU A 119 30.95 5.93 19.63
N LEU A 120 29.83 5.80 18.92
CA LEU A 120 28.59 6.54 19.19
C LEU A 120 27.75 5.78 20.20
N LEU A 121 27.33 6.47 21.26
CA LEU A 121 26.42 5.96 22.28
C LEU A 121 25.08 6.66 22.17
N GLN A 122 24.00 5.90 22.09
CA GLN A 122 22.65 6.43 21.95
C GLN A 122 21.65 5.64 22.81
N GLU A 123 20.50 6.25 23.08
CA GLU A 123 19.37 5.64 23.75
C GLU A 123 18.93 4.34 23.06
N LYS A 124 18.64 3.29 23.84
CA LYS A 124 17.88 2.15 23.35
C LYS A 124 16.39 2.47 23.46
N VAL A 125 15.76 2.63 22.29
CA VAL A 125 14.32 2.95 22.20
C VAL A 125 13.51 1.66 22.21
N GLU A 126 12.58 1.56 23.16
CA GLU A 126 11.60 0.48 23.23
C GLU A 126 10.37 0.80 22.36
N GLY A 127 9.89 -0.18 21.60
CA GLY A 127 8.70 -0.03 20.75
C GLY A 127 8.62 -1.06 19.62
N THR A 128 7.53 -1.00 18.84
CA THR A 128 7.33 -1.89 17.70
C THR A 128 7.92 -1.31 16.43
N ARG A 129 8.68 -2.11 15.67
CA ARG A 129 9.25 -1.71 14.39
C ARG A 129 8.15 -1.52 13.35
N ALA A 130 8.19 -0.43 12.57
CA ALA A 130 7.21 -0.21 11.50
C ALA A 130 7.17 -1.39 10.52
N LYS A 131 8.33 -1.99 10.21
CA LYS A 131 8.43 -3.26 9.45
C LYS A 131 7.49 -4.35 9.97
N GLU A 132 7.48 -4.58 11.27
CA GLU A 132 6.69 -5.66 11.88
C GLU A 132 5.20 -5.37 11.76
N ILE A 133 4.80 -4.11 11.94
CA ILE A 133 3.42 -3.66 11.75
C ILE A 133 3.00 -3.89 10.30
N PHE A 134 3.80 -3.46 9.33
CA PHE A 134 3.52 -3.68 7.91
C PHE A 134 3.39 -5.15 7.54
N LEU A 135 4.13 -6.04 8.18
CA LEU A 135 4.06 -7.48 7.88
C LEU A 135 2.94 -8.20 8.61
N LYS A 136 2.65 -7.85 9.87
CA LYS A 136 1.86 -8.71 10.77
C LYS A 136 0.58 -8.07 11.31
N ALA A 137 0.46 -6.75 11.28
CA ALA A 137 -0.67 -6.05 11.92
C ALA A 137 -1.89 -5.93 10.99
N SER A 138 -2.98 -5.41 11.56
CA SER A 138 -4.23 -5.14 10.84
C SER A 138 -4.05 -4.06 9.77
N ASP A 139 -4.93 -4.04 8.77
CA ASP A 139 -4.90 -3.01 7.72
C ASP A 139 -5.04 -1.59 8.28
N ARG A 140 -5.80 -1.42 9.39
CA ARG A 140 -5.90 -0.15 10.10
C ARG A 140 -4.56 0.30 10.66
N ASP A 141 -3.84 -0.59 11.36
CA ASP A 141 -2.56 -0.25 11.99
C ASP A 141 -1.46 0.02 10.96
N ARG A 142 -1.49 -0.70 9.84
CA ARG A 142 -0.62 -0.45 8.69
C ARG A 142 -0.86 0.94 8.08
N ALA A 143 -2.13 1.32 7.89
CA ALA A 143 -2.48 2.65 7.38
C ALA A 143 -2.04 3.76 8.35
N VAL A 144 -2.34 3.63 9.64
CA VAL A 144 -1.92 4.59 10.67
C VAL A 144 -0.39 4.72 10.70
N THR A 145 0.32 3.59 10.61
CA THR A 145 1.80 3.56 10.58
C THR A 145 2.34 4.29 9.35
N ALA A 146 1.78 4.05 8.16
CA ALA A 146 2.15 4.75 6.94
C ALA A 146 1.96 6.27 7.05
N GLU A 147 0.82 6.72 7.60
CA GLU A 147 0.59 8.15 7.83
C GLU A 147 1.57 8.74 8.83
N ARG A 148 1.88 8.03 9.92
CA ARG A 148 2.84 8.48 10.95
C ARG A 148 4.25 8.59 10.38
N CYS A 149 4.69 7.64 9.57
CA CYS A 149 5.96 7.72 8.85
C CYS A 149 5.99 8.94 7.92
N ALA A 150 4.93 9.16 7.14
CA ALA A 150 4.86 10.31 6.24
C ALA A 150 4.88 11.64 6.99
N ARG A 151 4.10 11.78 8.06
CA ARG A 151 4.06 12.99 8.89
C ARG A 151 5.40 13.27 9.56
N TRP A 152 6.09 12.24 10.04
CA TRP A 152 7.44 12.37 10.56
C TRP A 152 8.38 12.94 9.49
N LEU A 153 8.39 12.36 8.28
CA LEU A 153 9.28 12.79 7.19
C LEU A 153 8.95 14.20 6.68
N VAL A 154 7.67 14.54 6.57
CA VAL A 154 7.22 15.91 6.22
C VAL A 154 7.79 16.93 7.20
N ARG A 155 7.67 16.67 8.51
CA ARG A 155 8.21 17.56 9.55
C ARG A 155 9.72 17.65 9.43
N PHE A 156 10.40 16.50 9.26
CA PHE A 156 11.85 16.45 9.14
C PHE A 156 12.36 17.29 7.96
N HIS A 157 11.81 17.08 6.77
CA HIS A 157 12.18 17.86 5.58
C HIS A 157 11.80 19.35 5.66
N ALA A 158 10.96 19.76 6.62
CA ALA A 158 10.57 21.15 6.81
C ALA A 158 11.39 21.87 7.86
N THR A 159 11.84 21.18 8.92
CA THR A 159 12.43 21.84 10.11
C THR A 159 13.84 21.38 10.44
N ALA A 160 14.31 20.24 9.94
CA ALA A 160 15.64 19.75 10.25
C ALA A 160 16.73 20.58 9.52
N PRO A 161 17.88 20.80 10.17
CA PRO A 161 18.97 21.57 9.59
C PRO A 161 19.59 20.82 8.40
N LYS A 162 19.85 21.54 7.31
CA LYS A 162 20.57 21.01 6.15
C LYS A 162 22.04 20.79 6.56
N ALA A 163 22.40 19.54 6.85
CA ALA A 163 23.73 19.16 7.32
C ALA A 163 24.18 17.86 6.63
N GLY A 164 25.50 17.70 6.51
CA GLY A 164 26.11 16.53 5.86
C GLY A 164 26.46 16.78 4.38
N PRO A 165 26.87 15.72 3.67
CA PRO A 165 27.21 15.81 2.25
C PRO A 165 26.03 16.29 1.40
N VAL A 166 26.29 17.12 0.40
CA VAL A 166 25.27 17.49 -0.60
C VAL A 166 25.18 16.37 -1.63
N PHE A 167 23.96 15.92 -1.92
CA PHE A 167 23.71 14.84 -2.86
C PHE A 167 23.81 15.34 -4.30
N GLU A 168 24.77 14.83 -5.04
CA GLU A 168 25.01 15.17 -6.45
C GLU A 168 24.41 14.15 -7.41
N ILE A 169 23.61 14.62 -8.38
CA ILE A 169 22.94 13.75 -9.34
C ILE A 169 23.93 13.03 -10.26
N SER A 170 25.04 13.68 -10.62
CA SER A 170 26.10 13.13 -11.47
C SER A 170 26.81 11.94 -10.80
N GLU A 171 27.17 12.07 -9.53
CA GLU A 171 27.75 10.99 -8.73
C GLU A 171 26.77 9.84 -8.53
N HIS A 172 25.48 10.16 -8.37
CA HIS A 172 24.43 9.14 -8.29
C HIS A 172 24.30 8.36 -9.59
N LEU A 173 24.29 9.04 -10.75
CA LEU A 173 24.26 8.37 -12.06
C LEU A 173 25.47 7.47 -12.28
N ALA A 174 26.68 7.92 -11.93
CA ALA A 174 27.88 7.09 -12.00
C ALA A 174 27.77 5.84 -11.11
N THR A 175 27.10 5.96 -9.96
CA THR A 175 26.83 4.83 -9.07
C THR A 175 25.79 3.87 -9.66
N LEU A 176 24.69 4.39 -10.22
CA LEU A 176 23.66 3.60 -10.91
C LEU A 176 24.23 2.83 -12.10
N GLU A 177 25.15 3.44 -12.86
CA GLU A 177 25.84 2.79 -13.97
C GLU A 177 26.67 1.58 -13.50
N ARG A 178 27.47 1.77 -12.44
CA ARG A 178 28.25 0.69 -11.83
C ARG A 178 27.36 -0.45 -11.34
N TRP A 179 26.22 -0.13 -10.73
CA TRP A 179 25.24 -1.12 -10.28
C TRP A 179 24.58 -1.87 -11.44
N SER A 180 24.22 -1.17 -12.52
CA SER A 180 23.72 -1.79 -13.75
C SER A 180 24.73 -2.80 -14.31
N ARG A 181 26.01 -2.40 -14.41
CA ARG A 181 27.09 -3.29 -14.86
C ARG A 181 27.26 -4.49 -13.95
N HIS A 182 27.23 -4.29 -12.64
CA HIS A 182 27.32 -5.38 -11.67
C HIS A 182 26.17 -6.40 -11.82
N ILE A 183 24.93 -5.94 -12.04
CA ILE A 183 23.80 -6.84 -12.32
C ILE A 183 24.03 -7.61 -13.62
N ALA A 184 24.55 -6.94 -14.67
CA ALA A 184 24.84 -7.58 -15.94
C ALA A 184 25.89 -8.69 -15.83
N GLU A 185 26.91 -8.50 -14.99
CA GLU A 185 27.95 -9.50 -14.71
C GLU A 185 27.44 -10.68 -13.88
N THR A 186 26.46 -10.47 -13.00
CA THR A 186 26.08 -11.45 -11.97
C THR A 186 24.75 -12.16 -12.22
N ALA A 187 23.86 -11.61 -13.04
CA ALA A 187 22.45 -12.01 -13.09
C ALA A 187 21.89 -12.22 -14.52
N GLU A 188 22.58 -12.95 -15.39
CA GLU A 188 22.08 -13.28 -16.74
C GLU A 188 20.70 -14.01 -16.72
N PRO A 189 19.71 -13.69 -17.57
CA PRO A 189 19.71 -12.71 -18.67
C PRO A 189 19.24 -11.29 -18.26
N LEU A 190 19.21 -10.95 -16.98
CA LEU A 190 18.65 -9.68 -16.48
C LEU A 190 19.57 -8.45 -16.74
N GLY A 191 20.79 -8.67 -17.23
CA GLY A 191 21.75 -7.61 -17.51
C GLY A 191 21.25 -6.58 -18.51
N GLU A 192 20.68 -7.02 -19.63
CA GLU A 192 20.11 -6.12 -20.64
C GLU A 192 19.00 -5.25 -20.06
N LYS A 193 18.16 -5.83 -19.18
CA LYS A 193 17.08 -5.12 -18.49
C LYS A 193 17.62 -4.04 -17.54
N ALA A 194 18.70 -4.34 -16.82
CA ALA A 194 19.36 -3.37 -15.93
C ALA A 194 20.01 -2.21 -16.71
N VAL A 195 20.71 -2.51 -17.80
CA VAL A 195 21.30 -1.52 -18.71
C VAL A 195 20.22 -0.64 -19.34
N HIS A 196 19.11 -1.24 -19.76
CA HIS A 196 17.97 -0.49 -20.30
C HIS A 196 17.37 0.47 -19.28
N LEU A 197 17.11 0.02 -18.05
CA LEU A 197 16.61 0.86 -16.96
C LEU A 197 17.58 2.02 -16.66
N PHE A 198 18.88 1.75 -16.61
CA PHE A 198 19.88 2.80 -16.42
C PHE A 198 19.85 3.83 -17.55
N GLY A 199 19.73 3.40 -18.81
CA GLY A 199 19.60 4.31 -19.95
C GLY A 199 18.41 5.26 -19.83
N LEU A 200 17.25 4.75 -19.38
CA LEU A 200 16.07 5.59 -19.11
C LEU A 200 16.29 6.55 -17.94
N LEU A 201 16.97 6.11 -16.88
CA LEU A 201 17.34 6.97 -15.75
C LEU A 201 18.27 8.11 -16.18
N ALA A 202 19.28 7.85 -17.02
CA ALA A 202 20.18 8.87 -17.54
C ALA A 202 19.41 9.94 -18.35
N ILE A 203 18.44 9.52 -19.17
CA ILE A 203 17.56 10.45 -19.89
C ILE A 203 16.68 11.25 -18.92
N ALA A 204 16.04 10.57 -17.96
CA ALA A 204 15.15 11.21 -16.99
C ALA A 204 15.88 12.22 -16.09
N ALA A 205 17.13 11.94 -15.74
CA ALA A 205 17.97 12.85 -14.94
C ALA A 205 18.14 14.23 -15.60
N SER A 206 18.24 14.29 -16.93
CA SER A 206 18.33 15.55 -17.68
C SER A 206 17.05 16.40 -17.64
N ARG A 207 15.94 15.84 -17.16
CA ARG A 207 14.60 16.45 -17.13
C ARG A 207 14.10 16.71 -15.70
N LEU A 208 14.97 16.53 -14.70
CA LEU A 208 14.60 16.77 -13.31
C LEU A 208 14.23 18.24 -13.10
N SER A 209 13.17 18.44 -12.33
CA SER A 209 12.78 19.77 -11.88
C SER A 209 13.82 20.28 -10.89
N SER A 210 14.15 21.57 -10.96
CA SER A 210 14.91 22.23 -9.89
C SER A 210 14.02 22.31 -8.65
N ILE A 211 14.42 21.62 -7.59
CA ILE A 211 13.71 21.57 -6.31
C ILE A 211 14.68 22.03 -5.22
N GLU A 212 14.18 22.79 -4.25
CA GLU A 212 14.97 23.16 -3.09
C GLU A 212 15.33 21.90 -2.27
N MET A 213 16.63 21.63 -2.15
CA MET A 213 17.12 20.52 -1.32
C MET A 213 16.84 20.78 0.17
N CYS A 214 16.56 19.71 0.90
CA CYS A 214 16.35 19.72 2.34
C CYS A 214 17.26 18.73 3.05
N ALA A 215 17.19 18.69 4.38
CA ALA A 215 17.82 17.62 5.15
C ALA A 215 17.24 16.27 4.70
N GLY A 216 18.11 15.33 4.36
CA GLY A 216 17.80 13.95 4.01
C GLY A 216 18.31 12.99 5.08
N HIS A 217 17.54 11.95 5.35
CA HIS A 217 17.99 10.82 6.17
C HIS A 217 18.90 9.89 5.35
N GLY A 218 18.70 9.87 4.03
CA GLY A 218 19.50 9.14 3.04
C GLY A 218 19.33 7.62 3.02
N SER A 219 18.66 7.06 4.03
CA SER A 219 18.28 5.66 4.07
C SER A 219 16.85 5.42 4.57
N TYR A 220 16.00 6.46 4.56
CA TYR A 220 14.68 6.43 5.17
C TYR A 220 13.80 5.30 4.60
N SER A 221 13.39 4.38 5.46
CA SER A 221 12.52 3.26 5.11
C SER A 221 11.80 2.73 6.34
N HIS A 222 10.81 1.86 6.15
CA HIS A 222 10.09 1.18 7.23
C HIS A 222 11.00 0.37 8.17
N ASP A 223 12.23 0.03 7.75
CA ASP A 223 13.21 -0.60 8.62
C ASP A 223 13.72 0.38 9.69
N GLN A 224 13.69 1.70 9.46
CA GLN A 224 14.31 2.71 10.31
C GLN A 224 13.32 3.48 11.21
N VAL A 225 12.14 2.93 11.43
CA VAL A 225 11.07 3.58 12.22
C VAL A 225 10.59 2.66 13.34
N ILE A 226 10.51 3.21 14.55
CA ILE A 226 9.93 2.58 15.75
C ILE A 226 8.69 3.38 16.16
N LEU A 227 7.62 2.66 16.51
CA LEU A 227 6.38 3.19 17.05
C LEU A 227 6.30 2.76 18.52
N ALA A 228 6.22 3.73 19.43
CA ALA A 228 6.10 3.48 20.87
C ALA A 228 4.76 4.00 21.39
N ASP A 229 4.11 3.23 22.27
CA ASP A 229 2.74 3.48 22.76
C ASP A 229 2.66 4.55 23.88
N GLY A 230 3.77 5.23 24.19
CA GLY A 230 3.83 6.29 25.20
C GLY A 230 2.98 7.52 24.86
N LEU A 231 2.59 8.27 25.88
CA LEU A 231 1.99 9.60 25.73
C LEU A 231 3.12 10.64 25.50
N PRO A 232 3.20 11.33 24.37
CA PRO A 232 4.03 12.52 24.23
C PRO A 232 3.54 13.62 25.16
N LEU A 233 4.45 14.54 25.49
CA LEU A 233 4.19 15.72 26.33
C LEU A 233 3.02 16.59 25.82
N ASN A 234 2.59 16.38 24.57
CA ASN A 234 1.56 17.16 23.88
C ASN A 234 0.18 16.45 23.84
N GLY A 235 -0.04 15.37 24.60
CA GLY A 235 -1.37 14.75 24.80
C GLY A 235 -1.94 13.91 23.64
N ARG A 236 -1.19 13.65 22.56
CA ARG A 236 -1.60 12.79 21.42
C ARG A 236 -1.02 11.39 21.54
N LYS A 237 -1.79 10.30 21.52
CA LYS A 237 -1.22 8.94 21.71
C LYS A 237 -0.11 8.55 20.70
N GLY A 238 1.02 8.05 21.22
CA GLY A 238 2.10 7.37 20.50
C GLY A 238 3.25 8.27 20.02
N HIS A 239 4.46 7.71 19.96
CA HIS A 239 5.68 8.33 19.44
C HIS A 239 6.17 7.64 18.16
N THR A 240 6.65 8.42 17.18
CA THR A 240 7.34 7.89 16.00
C THR A 240 8.80 8.29 16.07
N ILE A 241 9.68 7.30 16.20
CA ILE A 241 11.12 7.50 16.36
C ILE A 241 11.84 6.97 15.13
N THR A 242 12.78 7.75 14.60
CA THR A 242 13.63 7.33 13.49
C THR A 242 15.10 7.31 13.90
N PHE A 243 15.84 6.35 13.39
CA PHE A 243 17.23 6.10 13.79
C PHE A 243 18.05 5.63 12.57
N ASP A 244 19.35 5.39 12.77
CA ASP A 244 20.32 5.05 11.73
C ASP A 244 20.68 6.24 10.82
N TRP A 245 21.28 7.25 11.47
CA TRP A 245 21.71 8.51 10.87
C TRP A 245 23.06 8.45 10.15
N ASP A 246 23.58 7.27 9.81
CA ASP A 246 24.91 7.15 9.18
C ASP A 246 24.99 7.76 7.78
N GLY A 247 23.85 7.84 7.09
CA GLY A 247 23.75 8.23 5.69
C GLY A 247 23.04 9.56 5.47
N TYR A 248 22.88 10.37 6.52
CA TYR A 248 22.26 11.70 6.43
C TYR A 248 22.98 12.57 5.38
N ASP A 249 22.20 13.39 4.69
CA ASP A 249 22.70 14.23 3.60
C ASP A 249 21.80 15.47 3.39
N VAL A 250 22.15 16.30 2.41
CA VAL A 250 21.30 17.36 1.87
C VAL A 250 20.90 16.96 0.46
N ALA A 251 19.62 16.67 0.24
CA ALA A 251 19.17 16.05 -0.99
C ALA A 251 17.77 16.52 -1.42
N ASP A 252 17.37 16.11 -2.63
CA ASP A 252 15.98 16.21 -3.07
C ASP A 252 15.07 15.40 -2.12
N PRO A 253 13.97 16.00 -1.59
CA PRO A 253 13.04 15.31 -0.69
C PRO A 253 12.47 14.01 -1.27
N CYS A 254 12.33 13.93 -2.59
CA CYS A 254 11.80 12.76 -3.28
C CYS A 254 12.64 11.50 -3.04
N ARG A 255 13.93 11.62 -2.69
CA ARG A 255 14.81 10.47 -2.47
C ARG A 255 14.39 9.63 -1.26
N ASP A 256 14.06 10.26 -0.14
CA ASP A 256 13.58 9.54 1.05
C ASP A 256 12.15 9.01 0.85
N VAL A 257 11.29 9.75 0.12
CA VAL A 257 9.93 9.30 -0.25
C VAL A 257 10.00 8.06 -1.15
N ALA A 258 10.86 8.08 -2.16
CA ALA A 258 11.10 6.96 -3.06
C ALA A 258 11.66 5.76 -2.30
N ARG A 259 12.62 5.99 -1.41
CA ARG A 259 13.25 4.90 -0.66
C ARG A 259 12.28 4.21 0.30
N PHE A 260 11.38 4.96 0.92
CA PHE A 260 10.32 4.38 1.74
C PHE A 260 9.34 3.54 0.92
N THR A 261 8.79 4.12 -0.16
CA THR A 261 7.77 3.47 -1.00
C THR A 261 8.29 2.22 -1.70
N VAL A 262 9.46 2.29 -2.33
CA VAL A 262 10.08 1.11 -2.98
C VAL A 262 10.59 0.11 -1.94
N GLY A 263 11.06 0.59 -0.78
CA GLY A 263 11.42 -0.27 0.34
C GLY A 263 10.26 -1.15 0.80
N LEU A 264 9.05 -0.59 0.90
CA LEU A 264 7.83 -1.35 1.21
C LEU A 264 7.52 -2.40 0.14
N ARG A 265 7.62 -2.06 -1.15
CA ARG A 265 7.45 -3.02 -2.25
C ARG A 265 8.44 -4.18 -2.17
N ARG A 266 9.71 -3.91 -1.85
CA ARG A 266 10.75 -4.94 -1.68
C ARG A 266 10.44 -5.89 -0.52
N VAL A 267 10.03 -5.37 0.64
CA VAL A 267 9.71 -6.22 1.79
C VAL A 267 8.43 -7.02 1.54
N ALA A 268 7.44 -6.43 0.88
CA ALA A 268 6.22 -7.10 0.43
C ALA A 268 6.55 -8.29 -0.49
N LEU A 269 7.38 -8.08 -1.50
CA LEU A 269 7.84 -9.15 -2.39
C LEU A 269 8.55 -10.26 -1.60
N SER A 270 9.45 -9.88 -0.69
CA SER A 270 10.29 -10.84 0.03
C SER A 270 9.56 -11.63 1.11
N ARG A 271 8.49 -11.08 1.71
CA ARG A 271 7.83 -11.64 2.89
C ARG A 271 6.36 -12.01 2.68
N LEU A 272 5.70 -11.40 1.70
CA LEU A 272 4.27 -11.60 1.39
C LEU A 272 4.07 -12.19 -0.03
N GLY A 273 5.15 -12.46 -0.77
CA GLY A 273 5.11 -13.11 -2.08
C GLY A 273 4.65 -12.23 -3.24
N SER A 274 4.33 -10.95 -2.99
CA SER A 274 3.91 -10.00 -4.04
C SER A 274 4.48 -8.62 -3.77
N ILE A 275 5.11 -8.03 -4.80
CA ILE A 275 5.62 -6.66 -4.79
C ILE A 275 4.51 -5.63 -4.50
N ARG A 276 3.25 -5.97 -4.79
CA ARG A 276 2.07 -5.10 -4.64
C ARG A 276 1.37 -5.25 -3.29
N ALA A 277 1.74 -6.22 -2.45
CA ALA A 277 0.96 -6.57 -1.26
C ALA A 277 0.83 -5.43 -0.23
N LEU A 278 1.71 -4.42 -0.29
CA LEU A 278 1.69 -3.24 0.59
C LEU A 278 1.50 -1.92 -0.17
N ASP A 279 1.12 -1.96 -1.46
CA ASP A 279 1.00 -0.74 -2.27
C ASP A 279 -0.03 0.25 -1.70
N THR A 280 -1.15 -0.24 -1.17
CA THR A 280 -2.15 0.60 -0.48
C THR A 280 -1.54 1.46 0.63
N TYR A 281 -0.57 0.93 1.38
CA TYR A 281 0.09 1.67 2.47
C TYR A 281 1.19 2.59 1.96
N GLY A 282 1.89 2.20 0.89
CA GLY A 282 2.77 3.10 0.15
C GLY A 282 2.02 4.32 -0.40
N GLU A 283 0.80 4.12 -0.90
CA GLU A 283 -0.09 5.18 -1.38
C GLU A 283 -0.58 6.07 -0.24
N VAL A 284 -0.93 5.51 0.92
CA VAL A 284 -1.26 6.29 2.13
C VAL A 284 -0.08 7.19 2.53
N PHE A 285 1.13 6.63 2.58
CA PHE A 285 2.34 7.39 2.88
C PHE A 285 2.56 8.53 1.86
N GLN A 286 2.55 8.21 0.56
CA GLN A 286 2.80 9.17 -0.50
C GLN A 286 1.73 10.28 -0.54
N ARG A 287 0.45 9.93 -0.39
CA ARG A 287 -0.67 10.89 -0.33
C ARG A 287 -0.54 11.81 0.87
N THR A 288 -0.19 11.28 2.03
CA THR A 288 0.01 12.08 3.25
C THR A 288 1.17 13.06 3.08
N TYR A 289 2.27 12.60 2.48
CA TYR A 289 3.42 13.45 2.19
C TYR A 289 3.08 14.55 1.16
N LEU A 290 2.41 14.17 0.07
CA LEU A 290 1.97 15.07 -1.00
C LEU A 290 1.00 16.14 -0.49
N ALA A 291 0.03 15.76 0.35
CA ALA A 291 -0.94 16.69 0.90
C ALA A 291 -0.28 17.81 1.72
N ALA A 292 0.85 17.53 2.38
CA ALA A 292 1.57 18.51 3.19
C ALA A 292 2.60 19.34 2.39
N ARG A 293 3.26 18.76 1.38
CA ARG A 293 4.34 19.42 0.61
C ARG A 293 3.89 20.01 -0.72
N GLY A 294 2.69 19.66 -1.18
CA GLY A 294 2.15 20.07 -2.48
C GLY A 294 2.81 19.34 -3.67
N PRO A 295 2.25 19.52 -4.89
CA PRO A 295 2.68 18.78 -6.09
C PRO A 295 4.15 18.97 -6.47
N GLN A 296 4.72 20.16 -6.22
CA GLN A 296 6.12 20.44 -6.52
C GLN A 296 7.07 19.60 -5.65
N GLY A 297 6.69 19.29 -4.41
CA GLY A 297 7.49 18.49 -3.48
C GLY A 297 7.65 17.01 -3.86
N VAL A 298 7.02 16.56 -4.95
CA VAL A 298 7.13 15.20 -5.50
C VAL A 298 7.46 15.17 -7.00
N ALA A 299 7.87 16.31 -7.59
CA ALA A 299 8.06 16.44 -9.05
C ALA A 299 9.07 15.43 -9.61
N ASN A 300 10.10 15.08 -8.82
CA ASN A 300 11.18 14.18 -9.20
C ASN A 300 10.96 12.73 -8.69
N LEU A 301 9.80 12.42 -8.12
CA LEU A 301 9.56 11.15 -7.41
C LEU A 301 9.71 9.91 -8.30
N ALA A 302 9.21 9.97 -9.54
CA ALA A 302 9.30 8.83 -10.47
C ALA A 302 10.76 8.45 -10.76
N PHE A 303 11.62 9.45 -11.00
CA PHE A 303 13.06 9.22 -11.20
C PHE A 303 13.68 8.51 -9.99
N TYR A 304 13.46 9.04 -8.78
CA TYR A 304 14.05 8.45 -7.58
C TYR A 304 13.47 7.07 -7.27
N GLN A 305 12.18 6.81 -7.51
CA GLN A 305 11.61 5.47 -7.32
C GLN A 305 12.25 4.45 -8.26
N ALA A 306 12.45 4.81 -9.53
CA ALA A 306 13.11 3.93 -10.48
C ALA A 306 14.62 3.73 -10.16
N ALA A 307 15.30 4.78 -9.71
CA ALA A 307 16.70 4.70 -9.26
C ALA A 307 16.86 3.76 -8.05
N ILE A 308 15.95 3.86 -7.07
CA ILE A 308 15.94 2.97 -5.91
C ILE A 308 15.64 1.52 -6.31
N CYS A 309 14.79 1.29 -7.32
CA CYS A 309 14.56 -0.06 -7.85
C CYS A 309 15.87 -0.68 -8.38
N LEU A 310 16.64 0.06 -9.19
CA LEU A 310 17.95 -0.40 -9.69
C LEU A 310 18.94 -0.63 -8.55
N GLN A 311 19.00 0.28 -7.57
CA GLN A 311 19.84 0.13 -6.38
C GLN A 311 19.52 -1.16 -5.60
N LEU A 312 18.24 -1.45 -5.38
CA LEU A 312 17.81 -2.64 -4.62
C LEU A 312 18.05 -3.92 -5.41
N ALA A 313 17.88 -3.90 -6.74
CA ALA A 313 18.27 -4.99 -7.61
C ALA A 313 19.77 -5.32 -7.47
N ALA A 314 20.65 -4.31 -7.52
CA ALA A 314 22.09 -4.51 -7.34
C ALA A 314 22.44 -4.99 -5.92
N TYR A 315 21.73 -4.49 -4.90
CA TYR A 315 21.89 -5.00 -3.53
C TYR A 315 21.56 -6.49 -3.41
N ILE A 316 20.52 -6.96 -4.09
CA ILE A 316 20.13 -8.38 -4.12
C ILE A 316 21.17 -9.20 -4.88
N ALA A 317 21.71 -8.68 -5.99
CA ALA A 317 22.75 -9.34 -6.78
C ALA A 317 24.02 -9.62 -5.95
N GLY A 318 24.44 -8.66 -5.11
CA GLY A 318 25.59 -8.84 -4.22
C GLY A 318 25.33 -9.73 -3.00
N ARG A 319 24.08 -10.15 -2.75
CA ARG A 319 23.68 -10.96 -1.58
C ARG A 319 22.58 -11.96 -1.96
N PRO A 320 22.89 -12.95 -2.80
CA PRO A 320 21.89 -13.89 -3.30
C PRO A 320 21.24 -14.66 -2.15
N THR A 321 19.91 -14.66 -2.14
CA THR A 321 19.04 -15.46 -1.26
C THR A 321 18.11 -16.31 -2.12
N PRO A 322 17.37 -17.29 -1.60
CA PRO A 322 16.41 -18.04 -2.41
C PRO A 322 15.46 -17.11 -3.18
N GLY A 323 15.28 -17.37 -4.49
CA GLY A 323 14.48 -16.56 -5.41
C GLY A 323 15.08 -15.18 -5.74
N TRP A 324 16.41 -15.00 -5.64
CA TRP A 324 17.04 -13.70 -5.82
C TRP A 324 16.94 -13.15 -7.26
N ARG A 325 16.95 -14.02 -8.29
CA ARG A 325 16.84 -13.58 -9.69
C ARG A 325 15.45 -13.01 -9.96
N GLU A 326 14.40 -13.69 -9.50
CA GLU A 326 13.01 -13.25 -9.59
C GLU A 326 12.80 -11.93 -8.84
N LYS A 327 13.50 -11.74 -7.70
CA LYS A 327 13.47 -10.48 -6.96
C LYS A 327 14.19 -9.35 -7.69
N ILE A 328 15.34 -9.61 -8.32
CA ILE A 328 16.02 -8.64 -9.19
C ILE A 328 15.10 -8.24 -10.33
N GLU A 329 14.56 -9.23 -11.04
CA GLU A 329 13.68 -9.00 -12.18
C GLU A 329 12.46 -8.15 -11.78
N ALA A 330 11.78 -8.49 -10.70
CA ALA A 330 10.63 -7.73 -10.21
C ALA A 330 10.97 -6.27 -9.84
N MET A 331 12.18 -6.01 -9.32
CA MET A 331 12.63 -4.64 -9.05
C MET A 331 12.92 -3.90 -10.36
N LEU A 332 13.60 -4.54 -11.32
CA LEU A 332 13.90 -3.92 -12.61
C LEU A 332 12.62 -3.61 -13.40
N ASP A 333 11.68 -4.55 -13.45
CA ASP A 333 10.36 -4.37 -14.08
C ASP A 333 9.59 -3.21 -13.44
N GLU A 334 9.65 -3.09 -12.11
CA GLU A 334 9.01 -1.98 -11.42
C GLU A 334 9.66 -0.63 -11.76
N GLY A 335 10.99 -0.57 -11.83
CA GLY A 335 11.71 0.62 -12.26
C GLY A 335 11.37 1.06 -13.68
N LEU A 336 11.28 0.09 -14.61
CA LEU A 336 10.89 0.35 -15.99
C LEU A 336 9.44 0.86 -16.07
N ARG A 337 8.50 0.18 -15.40
CA ARG A 337 7.10 0.59 -15.33
C ARG A 337 6.90 2.00 -14.77
N ILE A 338 7.77 2.46 -13.86
CA ILE A 338 7.71 3.82 -13.31
C ILE A 338 8.18 4.87 -14.33
N LEU A 339 9.15 4.54 -15.19
CA LEU A 339 9.71 5.48 -16.18
C LEU A 339 9.04 5.40 -17.56
N GLU A 340 8.22 4.37 -17.82
CA GLU A 340 7.43 4.29 -19.04
C GLU A 340 6.55 5.54 -19.18
N PRO A 341 6.67 6.31 -20.27
CA PRO A 341 5.83 7.48 -20.48
C PRO A 341 4.36 7.05 -20.59
N GLU A 342 3.48 7.62 -19.76
CA GLU A 342 2.06 7.68 -20.08
C GLU A 342 1.95 8.36 -21.46
N ASN A 343 1.47 7.63 -22.47
CA ASN A 343 1.05 8.21 -23.75
C ASN A 343 -0.10 9.21 -23.51
N ARG A 344 0.24 10.42 -23.06
CA ARG A 344 -0.63 11.59 -23.11
C ARG A 344 -0.26 12.38 -24.36
N THR A 345 -1.29 12.53 -25.20
CA THR A 345 -1.41 13.40 -26.39
C THR A 345 -0.71 12.98 -27.70
N ARG A 346 -1.58 12.68 -28.67
CA ARG A 346 -1.41 12.71 -30.15
C ARG A 346 -0.56 11.62 -30.79
N SER A 347 -1.22 10.52 -31.14
CA SER A 347 -1.31 10.00 -32.53
C SER A 347 -2.11 8.69 -32.51
N MET A 348 -2.63 8.30 -33.67
CA MET A 348 -3.25 7.00 -33.97
C MET A 348 -4.77 6.91 -33.71
N ALA A 349 -5.52 7.59 -34.57
CA ALA A 349 -6.55 6.90 -35.31
C ALA A 349 -5.93 5.63 -35.94
N GLY A 350 -6.53 4.46 -35.69
CA GLY A 350 -6.17 3.23 -36.40
C GLY A 350 -5.77 2.06 -35.51
N LYS A 351 -6.77 1.24 -35.18
CA LYS A 351 -6.73 -0.24 -35.05
C LYS A 351 -5.64 -0.87 -34.17
N SER A 352 -6.03 -1.26 -32.96
CA SER A 352 -6.23 -2.67 -32.57
C SER A 352 -6.08 -2.82 -31.05
N ALA A 353 -6.86 -3.73 -30.50
CA ALA A 353 -7.08 -3.96 -29.08
C ALA A 353 -5.78 -4.32 -28.34
N ARG A 354 -5.51 -3.64 -27.22
CA ARG A 354 -4.61 -4.14 -26.18
C ARG A 354 -5.24 -3.99 -24.80
N VAL A 355 -5.12 -5.08 -24.07
CA VAL A 355 -5.80 -5.38 -22.82
C VAL A 355 -5.26 -4.49 -21.70
N SER A 356 -6.10 -3.58 -21.24
CA SER A 356 -5.87 -2.81 -20.03
C SER A 356 -5.95 -3.75 -18.81
N ARG A 357 -4.81 -4.00 -18.14
CA ARG A 357 -4.83 -4.46 -16.74
C ARG A 357 -5.20 -3.28 -15.85
N SER A 358 -6.49 -3.17 -15.56
CA SER A 358 -7.07 -2.17 -14.65
C SER A 358 -6.78 -2.55 -13.20
N PRO A 359 -6.47 -1.60 -12.28
CA PRO A 359 -6.52 -1.86 -10.85
C PRO A 359 -7.96 -2.23 -10.50
N LYS A 360 -8.18 -3.47 -10.04
CA LYS A 360 -9.48 -3.88 -9.52
C LYS A 360 -9.70 -3.17 -8.17
N THR A 361 -10.82 -2.45 -8.08
CA THR A 361 -11.60 -2.28 -6.84
C THR A 361 -11.17 -1.14 -5.89
N LEU A 362 -11.76 0.04 -6.07
CA LEU A 362 -12.11 0.94 -4.95
C LEU A 362 -13.51 0.50 -4.47
N LEU A 363 -13.58 -0.09 -3.28
CA LEU A 363 -14.79 -0.28 -2.49
C LEU A 363 -14.52 0.36 -1.13
N THR A 364 -15.30 1.36 -0.75
CA THR A 364 -15.23 1.91 0.60
C THR A 364 -16.63 1.95 1.20
N ASN A 365 -17.16 0.83 1.70
CA ASN A 365 -18.24 0.92 2.69
C ASN A 365 -17.69 1.25 4.09
N THR A 366 -16.79 2.21 4.17
CA THR A 366 -16.15 2.65 5.42
C THR A 366 -15.81 4.13 5.33
N ALA A 367 -16.50 4.92 6.17
CA ALA A 367 -16.18 6.20 6.83
C ALA A 367 -15.03 7.13 6.34
N ASN A 368 -14.62 7.13 5.07
CA ASN A 368 -13.72 8.14 4.51
C ASN A 368 -14.53 9.29 3.90
N VAL A 369 -14.02 10.52 4.03
CA VAL A 369 -14.63 11.74 3.47
C VAL A 369 -15.01 11.48 2.00
N PRO A 370 -16.31 11.55 1.64
CA PRO A 370 -16.75 11.10 0.33
C PRO A 370 -16.33 12.11 -0.74
N LEU A 371 -15.57 11.64 -1.73
CA LEU A 371 -15.18 12.44 -2.89
C LEU A 371 -16.43 12.79 -3.69
N GLN A 372 -16.71 14.08 -3.87
CA GLN A 372 -17.85 14.50 -4.69
C GLN A 372 -17.56 14.20 -6.16
N ALA A 373 -18.58 13.79 -6.91
CA ALA A 373 -18.40 13.47 -8.33
C ALA A 373 -17.84 14.66 -9.14
N SER A 374 -18.12 15.90 -8.73
CA SER A 374 -17.59 17.14 -9.32
C SER A 374 -16.07 17.30 -9.22
N GLU A 375 -15.40 16.54 -8.35
CA GLU A 375 -13.95 16.61 -8.12
C GLU A 375 -13.16 15.64 -9.03
N LEU A 376 -13.83 14.96 -9.96
CA LEU A 376 -13.24 13.92 -10.81
C LEU A 376 -12.92 14.38 -12.23
N PRO A 377 -11.90 13.76 -12.87
CA PRO A 377 -11.69 13.88 -14.30
C PRO A 377 -12.87 13.28 -15.07
N PHE A 378 -13.41 14.03 -16.03
CA PHE A 378 -14.50 13.61 -16.91
C PHE A 378 -14.16 12.31 -17.67
N ASP A 379 -15.10 11.35 -17.66
CA ASP A 379 -14.98 10.09 -18.40
C ASP A 379 -15.92 10.07 -19.62
N PRO A 380 -15.41 10.34 -20.84
CA PRO A 380 -16.24 10.37 -22.05
C PRO A 380 -16.80 8.99 -22.44
N GLY A 381 -16.29 7.90 -21.87
CA GLY A 381 -16.78 6.55 -22.13
C GLY A 381 -18.06 6.19 -21.37
N LEU A 382 -18.52 7.08 -20.47
CA LEU A 382 -19.69 6.89 -19.61
C LEU A 382 -20.72 8.01 -19.86
N PRO A 383 -21.80 7.76 -20.63
CA PRO A 383 -22.75 8.79 -21.03
C PRO A 383 -23.36 9.59 -19.86
N GLY A 384 -23.64 8.94 -18.74
CA GLY A 384 -24.19 9.59 -17.56
C GLY A 384 -23.19 10.24 -16.61
N PHE A 385 -21.88 10.25 -16.91
CA PHE A 385 -20.87 10.75 -15.97
C PHE A 385 -20.96 12.27 -15.78
N ALA A 386 -21.18 13.03 -16.86
CA ALA A 386 -21.34 14.49 -16.80
C ALA A 386 -22.47 14.91 -15.85
N LEU A 387 -23.58 14.17 -15.87
CA LEU A 387 -24.77 14.45 -15.08
C LEU A 387 -24.47 14.38 -13.57
N LEU A 388 -23.57 13.50 -13.14
CA LEU A 388 -23.20 13.37 -11.73
C LEU A 388 -22.51 14.63 -11.18
N CYS A 389 -21.89 15.43 -12.06
CA CYS A 389 -21.20 16.67 -11.70
C CYS A 389 -22.12 17.89 -11.68
N GLN A 390 -23.41 17.72 -12.00
CA GLN A 390 -24.39 18.81 -12.13
C GLN A 390 -25.59 18.55 -11.21
N PRO A 391 -25.53 18.92 -9.91
CA PRO A 391 -26.55 18.56 -8.92
C PRO A 391 -27.99 18.98 -9.28
N ALA A 392 -28.17 20.15 -9.89
CA ALA A 392 -29.48 20.62 -10.31
C ALA A 392 -30.05 19.77 -11.46
N GLU A 393 -29.24 19.45 -12.47
CA GLU A 393 -29.65 18.59 -13.60
C GLU A 393 -29.88 17.15 -13.14
N LEU A 394 -29.03 16.63 -12.25
CA LEU A 394 -29.20 15.32 -11.63
C LEU A 394 -30.52 15.24 -10.86
N THR A 395 -30.83 16.26 -10.04
CA THR A 395 -32.06 16.33 -9.26
C THR A 395 -33.29 16.38 -10.16
N ALA A 396 -33.27 17.23 -11.19
CA ALA A 396 -34.35 17.33 -12.16
C ALA A 396 -34.58 16.01 -12.93
N MET A 397 -33.51 15.31 -13.30
CA MET A 397 -33.56 14.02 -13.97
C MET A 397 -34.12 12.92 -13.04
N LEU A 398 -33.64 12.85 -11.80
CA LEU A 398 -34.02 11.83 -10.83
C LEU A 398 -35.47 11.98 -10.34
N SER A 399 -35.96 13.21 -10.18
CA SER A 399 -37.27 13.50 -9.58
C SER A 399 -38.43 12.68 -10.18
N PRO A 400 -38.71 12.71 -11.50
CA PRO A 400 -39.79 11.92 -12.08
C PRO A 400 -39.53 10.40 -12.06
N ARG A 401 -38.26 9.98 -11.98
CA ARG A 401 -37.88 8.54 -11.97
C ARG A 401 -38.00 7.93 -10.57
N LEU A 402 -37.81 8.73 -9.53
CA LEU A 402 -37.90 8.30 -8.14
C LEU A 402 -39.30 8.46 -7.55
N ALA A 403 -40.20 9.24 -8.16
CA ALA A 403 -41.56 9.45 -7.65
C ALA A 403 -42.32 8.15 -7.29
N PRO A 404 -42.31 7.06 -8.10
CA PRO A 404 -42.95 5.81 -7.72
C PRO A 404 -42.35 5.14 -6.48
N TRP A 405 -41.06 5.35 -6.22
CA TRP A 405 -40.34 4.78 -5.08
C TRP A 405 -40.44 5.65 -3.82
N LEU A 406 -40.51 6.97 -3.98
CA LEU A 406 -40.70 7.91 -2.88
C LEU A 406 -42.12 7.83 -2.30
N GLY A 407 -43.11 7.59 -3.17
CA GLY A 407 -44.53 7.59 -2.83
C GLY A 407 -45.22 8.91 -3.21
N PRO A 408 -46.56 8.94 -3.21
CA PRO A 408 -47.34 10.06 -3.74
C PRO A 408 -47.15 11.38 -2.97
N ASP A 409 -46.87 11.31 -1.67
CA ASP A 409 -46.78 12.50 -0.80
C ASP A 409 -45.34 13.03 -0.62
N ALA A 410 -44.39 12.51 -1.41
CA ALA A 410 -42.96 12.77 -1.27
C ALA A 410 -42.34 13.21 -2.60
N HIS A 411 -41.47 14.23 -2.52
CA HIS A 411 -40.76 14.76 -3.69
C HIS A 411 -39.28 14.96 -3.39
N LEU A 412 -38.45 14.81 -4.41
CA LEU A 412 -37.01 15.02 -4.31
C LEU A 412 -36.71 16.52 -4.31
N LEU A 413 -36.00 16.99 -3.28
CA LEU A 413 -35.60 18.40 -3.12
C LEU A 413 -34.17 18.66 -3.62
N ASP A 414 -33.24 17.74 -3.32
CA ASP A 414 -31.83 17.85 -3.70
C ASP A 414 -31.23 16.44 -3.86
N SER A 415 -30.19 16.32 -4.68
CA SER A 415 -29.41 15.10 -4.83
C SER A 415 -27.92 15.38 -5.03
N ARG A 416 -27.09 14.55 -4.40
CA ARG A 416 -25.63 14.63 -4.50
C ARG A 416 -25.03 13.27 -4.79
N ALA A 417 -24.04 13.25 -5.67
CA ALA A 417 -23.34 12.04 -6.06
C ALA A 417 -21.93 12.00 -5.47
N TYR A 418 -21.62 10.90 -4.79
CA TYR A 418 -20.33 10.63 -4.19
C TYR A 418 -19.72 9.38 -4.81
N LEU A 419 -18.48 9.49 -5.30
CA LEU A 419 -17.86 8.37 -6.00
C LEU A 419 -17.57 7.21 -5.05
N ARG A 420 -17.94 6.01 -5.48
CA ARG A 420 -17.58 4.76 -4.78
C ARG A 420 -16.56 3.95 -5.57
N ARG A 421 -16.75 3.83 -6.89
CA ARG A 421 -15.85 3.07 -7.78
C ARG A 421 -15.83 3.67 -9.17
N LEU A 422 -14.65 3.83 -9.76
CA LEU A 422 -14.50 4.17 -11.18
C LEU A 422 -13.69 3.09 -11.89
N SER A 423 -14.22 2.57 -12.99
CA SER A 423 -13.51 1.75 -13.96
C SER A 423 -13.49 2.51 -15.28
N PRO A 424 -12.41 3.26 -15.59
CA PRO A 424 -12.38 4.22 -16.69
C PRO A 424 -12.87 3.65 -18.01
N GLY A 425 -13.74 4.41 -18.63
CA GLY A 425 -14.47 4.11 -19.84
C GLY A 425 -15.47 2.96 -19.71
N LYS A 426 -15.48 2.14 -18.65
CA LYS A 426 -16.26 0.88 -18.55
C LYS A 426 -17.51 1.02 -17.70
N ARG A 427 -17.34 1.43 -16.44
CA ARG A 427 -18.44 1.58 -15.46
C ARG A 427 -18.03 2.46 -14.29
N CYS A 428 -19.00 3.07 -13.63
CA CYS A 428 -18.81 3.86 -12.41
C CYS A 428 -19.91 3.52 -11.41
N SER A 429 -19.60 3.47 -10.11
CA SER A 429 -20.57 3.32 -9.03
C SER A 429 -20.48 4.55 -8.12
N VAL A 430 -21.63 5.11 -7.77
CA VAL A 430 -21.78 6.29 -6.91
C VAL A 430 -22.80 6.06 -5.83
N GLU A 431 -22.57 6.65 -4.67
CA GLU A 431 -23.56 6.83 -3.64
C GLU A 431 -24.33 8.11 -3.94
N LEU A 432 -25.65 8.01 -3.99
CA LEU A 432 -26.55 9.15 -4.17
C LEU A 432 -27.19 9.48 -2.84
N GLU A 433 -26.84 10.62 -2.27
CA GLU A 433 -27.55 11.19 -1.12
C GLU A 433 -28.70 12.04 -1.65
N LEU A 434 -29.91 11.77 -1.15
CA LEU A 434 -31.16 12.38 -1.57
C LEU A 434 -31.78 13.12 -0.39
N VAL A 435 -32.23 14.35 -0.62
CA VAL A 435 -33.06 15.10 0.32
C VAL A 435 -34.50 15.05 -0.18
N VAL A 436 -35.40 14.50 0.63
CA VAL A 436 -36.79 14.24 0.25
C VAL A 436 -37.72 15.08 1.13
N GLY A 437 -38.57 15.88 0.50
CA GLY A 437 -39.62 16.65 1.15
C GLY A 437 -40.95 15.88 1.16
N ARG A 438 -41.82 16.22 2.12
CA ARG A 438 -43.20 15.69 2.19
C ARG A 438 -44.21 16.82 2.23
N GLU A 439 -45.38 16.62 1.63
CA GLU A 439 -46.43 17.65 1.57
C GLU A 439 -47.03 17.99 2.94
N ASN A 440 -46.93 17.08 3.91
CA ASN A 440 -47.58 17.21 5.23
C ASN A 440 -46.74 18.00 6.27
N GLY A 441 -45.78 18.82 5.85
CA GLY A 441 -44.97 19.67 6.74
C GLY A 441 -43.97 18.91 7.64
N PHE A 442 -43.72 17.62 7.37
CA PHE A 442 -42.66 16.88 8.05
C PHE A 442 -41.28 17.39 7.64
N PRO A 443 -40.27 17.30 8.52
CA PRO A 443 -38.89 17.63 8.19
C PRO A 443 -38.43 16.83 6.96
N ALA A 444 -37.61 17.45 6.12
CA ALA A 444 -37.00 16.77 4.98
C ALA A 444 -36.17 15.57 5.49
N GLU A 445 -36.38 14.41 4.87
CA GLU A 445 -35.69 13.18 5.21
C GLU A 445 -34.52 12.94 4.24
N ARG A 446 -33.44 12.34 4.75
CA ARG A 446 -32.31 11.92 3.92
C ARG A 446 -32.44 10.46 3.55
N ARG A 447 -32.29 10.14 2.28
CA ARG A 447 -32.23 8.77 1.77
C ARG A 447 -30.97 8.54 0.95
N ARG A 448 -30.61 7.27 0.77
CA ARG A 448 -29.44 6.85 -0.01
C ARG A 448 -29.84 5.87 -1.10
N LEU A 449 -29.24 6.03 -2.28
CA LEU A 449 -29.27 5.05 -3.37
C LEU A 449 -27.85 4.72 -3.84
N LEU A 450 -27.69 3.56 -4.44
CA LEU A 450 -26.50 3.22 -5.22
C LEU A 450 -26.81 3.47 -6.70
N GLY A 451 -26.06 4.37 -7.33
CA GLY A 451 -26.05 4.57 -8.77
C GLY A 451 -24.94 3.77 -9.43
N LYS A 452 -25.22 3.05 -10.52
CA LYS A 452 -24.23 2.39 -11.38
C LYS A 452 -24.37 2.89 -12.82
N LEU A 453 -23.33 3.55 -13.32
CA LEU A 453 -23.18 3.95 -14.72
C LEU A 453 -22.45 2.87 -15.51
N TYR A 454 -22.88 2.64 -16.73
CA TYR A 454 -22.29 1.66 -17.62
C TYR A 454 -21.92 2.27 -18.98
N ARG A 455 -20.87 1.72 -19.60
CA ARG A 455 -20.52 2.03 -21.00
C ARG A 455 -21.64 1.59 -21.96
N LYS A 456 -22.26 0.44 -21.71
CA LYS A 456 -23.29 -0.19 -22.56
C LYS A 456 -24.53 -0.49 -21.72
N ASP A 457 -25.59 -1.00 -22.32
CA ASP A 457 -26.87 -1.27 -21.63
C ASP A 457 -26.88 -2.47 -20.67
N GLN A 458 -25.73 -2.85 -20.11
CA GLN A 458 -25.63 -3.92 -19.11
C GLN A 458 -26.49 -3.62 -17.87
N GLY A 459 -26.66 -2.35 -17.51
CA GLY A 459 -27.53 -1.93 -16.40
C GLY A 459 -29.01 -2.31 -16.61
N ALA A 460 -29.50 -2.36 -17.85
CA ALA A 460 -30.86 -2.82 -18.15
C ALA A 460 -31.01 -4.31 -17.82
N THR A 461 -30.01 -5.12 -18.15
CA THR A 461 -29.99 -6.55 -17.81
C THR A 461 -29.97 -6.75 -16.30
N VAL A 462 -29.11 -6.01 -15.58
CA VAL A 462 -29.02 -6.11 -14.11
C VAL A 462 -30.33 -5.66 -13.45
N TYR A 463 -31.00 -4.62 -13.97
CA TYR A 463 -32.32 -4.19 -13.49
C TYR A 463 -33.34 -5.34 -13.53
N GLN A 464 -33.43 -6.05 -14.66
CA GLN A 464 -34.35 -7.18 -14.81
C GLN A 464 -33.96 -8.35 -13.90
N THR A 465 -32.67 -8.72 -13.86
CA THR A 465 -32.15 -9.78 -12.99
C THR A 465 -32.52 -9.55 -11.53
N LEU A 466 -32.31 -8.34 -11.01
CA LEU A 466 -32.63 -8.01 -9.63
C LEU A 466 -34.14 -8.04 -9.37
N GLY A 467 -34.96 -7.59 -10.32
CA GLY A 467 -36.42 -7.65 -10.21
C GLY A 467 -36.90 -9.11 -10.09
N GLU A 468 -36.35 -9.99 -10.92
CA GLU A 468 -36.69 -11.40 -10.90
C GLU A 468 -36.21 -12.13 -9.65
N LEU A 469 -34.96 -11.90 -9.21
CA LEU A 469 -34.44 -12.46 -7.97
C LEU A 469 -35.32 -12.08 -6.78
N ARG A 470 -35.77 -10.82 -6.72
CA ARG A 470 -36.69 -10.37 -5.68
C ARG A 470 -38.03 -11.08 -5.71
N GLY A 471 -38.56 -11.37 -6.91
CA GLY A 471 -39.75 -12.21 -7.09
C GLY A 471 -39.54 -13.68 -6.68
N HIS A 472 -38.29 -14.15 -6.60
CA HIS A 472 -37.90 -15.52 -6.27
C HIS A 472 -37.23 -15.62 -4.88
N GLY A 473 -37.76 -14.89 -3.90
CA GLY A 473 -37.38 -15.04 -2.50
C GLY A 473 -36.25 -14.13 -2.01
N PHE A 474 -35.66 -13.29 -2.86
CA PHE A 474 -34.66 -12.29 -2.45
C PHE A 474 -35.23 -10.88 -2.20
N GLY A 475 -36.55 -10.73 -2.15
CA GLY A 475 -37.20 -9.44 -1.94
C GLY A 475 -37.28 -9.01 -0.48
N ALA A 476 -37.31 -9.98 0.44
CA ALA A 476 -37.46 -9.78 1.88
C ALA A 476 -36.92 -11.01 2.63
N GLY A 477 -36.73 -10.88 3.95
CA GLY A 477 -36.25 -11.96 4.81
C GLY A 477 -34.74 -11.91 5.05
N ARG A 478 -34.14 -13.07 5.33
CA ARG A 478 -32.74 -13.19 5.72
C ARG A 478 -31.77 -12.96 4.56
N PHE A 479 -32.11 -13.43 3.36
CA PHE A 479 -31.25 -13.35 2.17
C PHE A 479 -31.92 -12.48 1.12
N ILE A 480 -31.31 -11.35 0.78
CA ILE A 480 -31.92 -10.36 -0.10
C ILE A 480 -30.96 -9.85 -1.16
N VAL A 481 -31.52 -9.15 -2.15
CA VAL A 481 -30.79 -8.31 -3.11
C VAL A 481 -31.38 -6.90 -3.12
N PRO A 482 -30.59 -5.86 -3.46
CA PRO A 482 -31.09 -4.49 -3.59
C PRO A 482 -32.30 -4.40 -4.52
N GLN A 483 -33.27 -3.55 -4.17
CA GLN A 483 -34.36 -3.24 -5.07
C GLN A 483 -33.83 -2.44 -6.26
N PRO A 484 -34.09 -2.87 -7.50
CA PRO A 484 -33.83 -2.03 -8.66
C PRO A 484 -34.92 -0.94 -8.72
N VAL A 485 -34.53 0.30 -8.41
CA VAL A 485 -35.44 1.45 -8.32
C VAL A 485 -35.78 1.98 -9.70
N ALA A 486 -34.77 2.19 -10.54
CA ALA A 486 -34.95 2.60 -11.93
C ALA A 486 -33.72 2.25 -12.78
N TYR A 487 -33.93 2.09 -14.08
CA TYR A 487 -32.88 2.16 -15.09
C TYR A 487 -33.19 3.33 -16.03
N VAL A 488 -32.21 4.20 -16.24
CA VAL A 488 -32.33 5.39 -17.10
C VAL A 488 -31.47 5.18 -18.36
N PRO A 489 -32.07 4.74 -19.49
CA PRO A 489 -31.31 4.34 -20.68
C PRO A 489 -30.44 5.45 -21.26
N GLU A 490 -30.92 6.69 -21.22
CA GLU A 490 -30.24 7.86 -21.79
C GLU A 490 -28.86 8.08 -21.15
N TYR A 491 -28.75 7.78 -19.86
CA TYR A 491 -27.53 7.92 -19.07
C TYR A 491 -26.85 6.59 -18.75
N ARG A 492 -27.47 5.46 -19.16
CA ARG A 492 -27.06 4.09 -18.78
C ARG A 492 -26.84 3.95 -17.28
N LEU A 493 -27.76 4.56 -16.51
CA LEU A 493 -27.70 4.65 -15.06
C LEU A 493 -28.70 3.69 -14.43
N LEU A 494 -28.20 2.75 -13.65
CA LEU A 494 -28.99 1.88 -12.79
C LEU A 494 -29.03 2.44 -11.37
N LEU A 495 -30.22 2.56 -10.80
CA LEU A 495 -30.45 3.01 -9.42
C LEU A 495 -30.93 1.84 -8.57
N LEU A 496 -30.22 1.55 -7.50
CA LEU A 496 -30.52 0.47 -6.55
C LEU A 496 -30.71 1.05 -5.15
N THR A 497 -31.57 0.41 -4.33
CA THR A 497 -31.63 0.75 -2.91
C THR A 497 -30.29 0.55 -2.23
N TRP A 498 -29.97 1.41 -1.27
CA TRP A 498 -28.80 1.24 -0.43
C TRP A 498 -28.93 -0.02 0.44
N ALA A 499 -27.82 -0.75 0.62
CA ALA A 499 -27.73 -1.89 1.53
C ALA A 499 -27.13 -1.41 2.85
N GLU A 500 -27.94 -1.42 3.92
CA GLU A 500 -27.47 -1.10 5.26
C GLU A 500 -26.62 -2.25 5.82
N GLY A 501 -25.62 -1.92 6.65
CA GLY A 501 -24.73 -2.89 7.29
C GLY A 501 -23.26 -2.79 6.86
N GLU A 502 -22.50 -3.82 7.24
CA GLU A 502 -21.07 -3.93 6.99
C GLU A 502 -20.78 -4.91 5.85
N LEU A 503 -19.77 -4.64 5.03
CA LEU A 503 -19.33 -5.63 4.03
C LEU A 503 -18.81 -6.88 4.74
N LEU A 504 -19.17 -8.07 4.25
CA LEU A 504 -18.68 -9.34 4.80
C LEU A 504 -17.15 -9.39 4.84
N ARG A 505 -16.49 -8.78 3.84
CA ARG A 505 -15.04 -8.55 3.85
C ARG A 505 -14.54 -7.86 5.13
N SER A 506 -15.19 -6.79 5.54
CA SER A 506 -14.83 -6.04 6.75
C SER A 506 -15.06 -6.86 8.01
N VAL A 507 -16.14 -7.66 8.05
CA VAL A 507 -16.50 -8.47 9.20
C VAL A 507 -15.42 -9.52 9.52
N PHE A 508 -14.98 -10.31 8.53
CA PHE A 508 -13.94 -11.32 8.80
C PHE A 508 -12.54 -10.73 8.99
N LEU A 509 -12.27 -9.53 8.43
CA LEU A 509 -10.99 -8.85 8.66
C LEU A 509 -10.88 -8.24 10.07
N ALA A 510 -12.02 -7.87 10.67
CA ALA A 510 -12.07 -7.26 11.99
C ALA A 510 -12.23 -8.27 13.14
N ARG A 511 -12.82 -9.44 12.88
CA ARG A 511 -13.16 -10.43 13.90
C ARG A 511 -12.39 -11.74 13.71
N SER A 512 -11.87 -12.29 14.81
CA SER A 512 -11.16 -13.58 14.82
C SER A 512 -12.07 -14.80 14.66
N ASP A 513 -13.38 -14.64 14.91
CA ASP A 513 -14.41 -15.65 14.69
C ASP A 513 -15.55 -15.07 13.84
N ALA A 514 -15.64 -15.55 12.60
CA ALA A 514 -16.63 -15.18 11.60
C ALA A 514 -17.34 -16.43 11.01
N ALA A 515 -17.31 -17.55 11.74
CA ALA A 515 -17.83 -18.82 11.24
C ALA A 515 -19.32 -18.73 10.86
N GLN A 516 -20.10 -17.99 11.64
CA GLN A 516 -21.53 -17.78 11.39
C GLN A 516 -21.79 -16.96 10.13
N GLU A 517 -20.99 -15.94 9.86
CA GLU A 517 -21.14 -15.09 8.68
C GLU A 517 -20.68 -15.79 7.40
N ILE A 518 -19.65 -16.64 7.49
CA ILE A 518 -19.24 -17.52 6.39
C ILE A 518 -20.31 -18.56 6.10
N ALA A 519 -20.91 -19.17 7.14
CA ALA A 519 -22.05 -20.07 6.97
C ALA A 519 -23.24 -19.35 6.31
N GLY A 520 -23.57 -18.13 6.78
CA GLY A 520 -24.63 -17.31 6.18
C GLY A 520 -24.35 -16.94 4.72
N ALA A 521 -23.09 -16.68 4.35
CA ALA A 521 -22.70 -16.45 2.96
C ALA A 521 -22.90 -17.69 2.08
N ALA A 522 -22.55 -18.88 2.59
CA ALA A 522 -22.78 -20.14 1.90
C ALA A 522 -24.28 -20.45 1.75
N GLU A 523 -25.08 -20.18 2.79
CA GLU A 523 -26.54 -20.33 2.74
C GLU A 523 -27.20 -19.34 1.77
N TRP A 524 -26.72 -18.10 1.72
CA TRP A 524 -27.17 -17.11 0.75
C TRP A 524 -26.90 -17.59 -0.68
N LEU A 525 -25.69 -18.09 -0.95
CA LEU A 525 -25.30 -18.61 -2.27
C LEU A 525 -26.10 -19.87 -2.65
N LEU A 526 -26.31 -20.77 -1.69
CA LEU A 526 -27.18 -21.93 -1.86
C LEU A 526 -28.62 -21.52 -2.20
N GLY A 527 -29.12 -20.47 -1.53
CA GLY A 527 -30.40 -19.85 -1.83
C GLY A 527 -30.46 -19.36 -3.28
N LEU A 528 -29.38 -18.73 -3.77
CA LEU A 528 -29.31 -18.24 -5.14
C LEU A 528 -29.43 -19.42 -6.10
N HIS A 529 -28.63 -20.47 -5.90
CA HIS A 529 -28.60 -21.65 -6.77
C HIS A 529 -29.94 -22.40 -6.82
N LYS A 530 -30.77 -22.27 -5.77
CA LYS A 530 -32.08 -22.94 -5.63
C LYS A 530 -33.29 -22.05 -5.91
N CYS A 531 -33.10 -20.76 -6.19
CA CYS A 531 -34.22 -19.82 -6.30
C CYS A 531 -35.10 -20.01 -7.53
N GLY A 532 -34.65 -20.79 -8.52
CA GLY A 532 -35.43 -21.11 -9.71
C GLY A 532 -35.48 -20.02 -10.77
N VAL A 533 -34.75 -18.91 -10.61
CA VAL A 533 -34.58 -17.90 -11.67
C VAL A 533 -33.90 -18.53 -12.89
N ARG A 534 -34.52 -18.39 -14.07
CA ARG A 534 -34.03 -18.96 -15.34
C ARG A 534 -33.54 -17.92 -16.35
N THR A 535 -33.61 -16.65 -16.00
CA THR A 535 -33.20 -15.56 -16.88
C THR A 535 -31.73 -15.23 -16.70
N GLY A 536 -31.24 -14.29 -17.51
CA GLY A 536 -29.83 -13.97 -17.62
C GLY A 536 -29.13 -14.74 -18.73
N ARG A 537 -27.85 -14.43 -18.92
CA ARG A 537 -27.02 -15.03 -19.97
C ARG A 537 -26.82 -16.50 -19.66
N HIS A 538 -26.95 -17.37 -20.65
CA HIS A 538 -26.53 -18.77 -20.51
C HIS A 538 -25.06 -18.87 -20.86
N TYR A 539 -24.24 -19.23 -19.89
CA TYR A 539 -22.83 -19.47 -20.12
C TYR A 539 -22.65 -20.97 -20.35
N SER A 540 -21.83 -21.36 -21.33
CA SER A 540 -21.58 -22.76 -21.63
C SER A 540 -20.16 -23.12 -21.24
N PHE A 541 -19.91 -24.40 -20.94
CA PHE A 541 -18.57 -24.88 -20.66
C PHE A 541 -17.61 -24.55 -21.82
N LEU A 542 -18.06 -24.70 -23.07
CA LEU A 542 -17.29 -24.29 -24.24
C LEU A 542 -17.01 -22.78 -24.27
N GLY A 543 -17.99 -21.94 -23.92
CA GLY A 543 -17.81 -20.49 -23.81
C GLY A 543 -16.83 -20.09 -22.70
N HIS A 544 -16.77 -20.86 -21.61
CA HIS A 544 -15.76 -20.71 -20.57
C HIS A 544 -14.36 -21.03 -21.11
N LEU A 545 -14.18 -22.17 -21.78
CA LEU A 545 -12.90 -22.52 -22.40
C LEU A 545 -12.44 -21.48 -23.43
N GLN A 546 -13.35 -20.96 -24.26
CA GLN A 546 -13.04 -19.88 -25.21
C GLN A 546 -12.58 -18.61 -24.51
N THR A 547 -13.19 -18.27 -23.37
CA THR A 547 -12.77 -17.11 -22.56
C THR A 547 -11.36 -17.32 -22.00
N LEU A 548 -11.07 -18.51 -21.47
CA LEU A 548 -9.72 -18.86 -21.00
C LEU A 548 -8.70 -18.91 -22.14
N ALA A 549 -9.08 -19.37 -23.33
CA ALA A 549 -8.24 -19.38 -24.52
C ALA A 549 -7.86 -17.95 -24.95
N GLY A 550 -8.84 -17.04 -24.99
CA GLY A 550 -8.56 -15.63 -25.24
C GLY A 550 -7.64 -15.02 -24.18
N TRP A 551 -7.83 -15.33 -22.90
CA TRP A 551 -6.91 -14.89 -21.85
C TRP A 551 -5.52 -15.49 -21.99
N LYS A 552 -5.39 -16.75 -22.42
CA LYS A 552 -4.11 -17.39 -22.72
C LYS A 552 -3.35 -16.61 -23.78
N GLU A 553 -4.00 -16.24 -24.90
CA GLU A 553 -3.38 -15.46 -25.97
C GLU A 553 -2.85 -14.12 -25.45
N LEU A 554 -3.68 -13.40 -24.71
CA LEU A 554 -3.32 -12.12 -24.10
C LEU A 554 -2.19 -12.23 -23.08
N LEU A 555 -2.15 -13.32 -22.33
CA LEU A 555 -1.08 -13.60 -21.37
C LEU A 555 0.21 -14.04 -22.06
N ALA A 556 0.12 -14.79 -23.16
CA ALA A 556 1.27 -15.21 -23.94
C ALA A 556 1.98 -14.02 -24.58
N GLU A 557 1.25 -12.97 -24.98
CA GLU A 557 1.86 -11.72 -25.46
C GLU A 557 2.75 -11.02 -24.42
N ILE A 558 2.41 -11.14 -23.13
CA ILE A 558 3.10 -10.46 -22.03
C ILE A 558 4.10 -11.40 -21.34
N TYR A 559 3.86 -12.71 -21.39
CA TYR A 559 4.67 -13.75 -20.76
C TYR A 559 4.83 -14.97 -21.68
N PRO A 560 5.65 -14.87 -22.76
CA PRO A 560 5.80 -15.93 -23.75
C PRO A 560 6.32 -17.25 -23.17
N GLN A 561 7.20 -17.17 -22.17
CA GLN A 561 7.80 -18.34 -21.50
C GLN A 561 6.76 -19.24 -20.83
N GLY A 562 5.63 -18.67 -20.40
CA GLY A 562 4.53 -19.41 -19.78
C GLY A 562 3.54 -20.04 -20.76
N GLU A 563 3.65 -19.74 -22.07
CA GLU A 563 2.65 -20.16 -23.06
C GLU A 563 2.45 -21.68 -23.07
N ARG A 564 3.54 -22.44 -23.02
CA ARG A 564 3.49 -23.91 -22.97
C ARG A 564 2.74 -24.43 -21.73
N LEU A 565 2.98 -23.81 -20.57
CA LEU A 565 2.30 -24.18 -19.33
C LEU A 565 0.81 -23.83 -19.38
N MET A 566 0.47 -22.64 -19.85
CA MET A 566 -0.93 -22.21 -19.97
C MET A 566 -1.70 -23.03 -21.01
N GLY A 567 -1.05 -23.40 -22.11
CA GLY A 567 -1.60 -24.33 -23.11
C GLY A 567 -1.87 -25.71 -22.52
N ALA A 568 -0.93 -26.25 -21.74
CA ALA A 568 -1.12 -27.53 -21.05
C ALA A 568 -2.24 -27.49 -20.01
N LEU A 569 -2.38 -26.38 -19.26
CA LEU A 569 -3.48 -26.19 -18.31
C LEU A 569 -4.83 -26.11 -19.03
N LEU A 570 -4.92 -25.35 -20.12
CA LEU A 570 -6.16 -25.23 -20.89
C LEU A 570 -6.59 -26.57 -21.49
N ALA A 571 -5.65 -27.34 -22.04
CA ALA A 571 -5.91 -28.68 -22.54
C ALA A 571 -6.44 -29.62 -21.43
N ARG A 572 -5.86 -29.54 -20.22
CA ARG A 572 -6.34 -30.29 -19.05
C ARG A 572 -7.73 -29.85 -18.59
N PHE A 573 -8.03 -28.55 -18.61
CA PHE A 573 -9.38 -28.06 -18.30
C PHE A 573 -10.40 -28.55 -19.32
N GLU A 574 -10.02 -28.57 -20.60
CA GLU A 574 -10.88 -29.09 -21.65
C GLU A 574 -11.15 -30.59 -21.49
N GLU A 575 -10.11 -31.40 -21.28
CA GLU A 575 -10.23 -32.84 -21.04
C GLU A 575 -11.12 -33.12 -19.81
N ARG A 576 -10.75 -32.58 -18.65
CA ARG A 576 -11.48 -32.83 -17.39
C ARG A 576 -12.88 -32.24 -17.40
N GLY A 577 -13.07 -31.07 -18.00
CA GLY A 577 -14.38 -30.42 -18.01
C GLY A 577 -15.38 -31.06 -18.97
N ARG A 578 -14.94 -31.76 -20.02
CA ARG A 578 -15.83 -32.64 -20.81
C ARG A 578 -16.35 -33.81 -19.96
N GLU A 579 -15.52 -34.39 -19.09
CA GLU A 579 -15.95 -35.45 -18.17
C GLU A 579 -16.97 -34.96 -17.12
N LEU A 580 -16.91 -33.67 -16.78
CA LEU A 580 -17.83 -33.01 -15.84
C LEU A 580 -19.03 -32.37 -16.55
N SER A 581 -19.16 -32.51 -17.86
CA SER A 581 -20.28 -31.96 -18.62
C SER A 581 -21.57 -32.78 -18.39
N GLY A 582 -22.72 -32.12 -18.35
CA GLY A 582 -24.03 -32.77 -18.13
C GLY A 582 -24.82 -32.26 -16.92
N TRP A 583 -24.31 -31.26 -16.21
CA TRP A 583 -25.08 -30.51 -15.21
C TRP A 583 -26.17 -29.66 -15.87
N THR A 584 -27.24 -29.42 -15.12
CA THR A 584 -28.30 -28.50 -15.53
C THR A 584 -27.91 -27.09 -15.12
N PRO A 585 -27.81 -26.12 -16.06
CA PRO A 585 -27.49 -24.74 -15.70
C PRO A 585 -28.49 -24.17 -14.70
N GLY A 586 -27.95 -23.55 -13.66
CA GLY A 586 -28.69 -22.82 -12.65
C GLY A 586 -28.15 -21.39 -12.47
N PRO A 587 -28.91 -20.55 -11.75
CA PRO A 587 -28.52 -19.17 -11.50
C PRO A 587 -27.27 -19.11 -10.63
N ILE A 588 -26.21 -18.45 -11.13
CA ILE A 588 -24.99 -18.20 -10.39
C ILE A 588 -24.61 -16.72 -10.40
N HIS A 589 -23.92 -16.29 -9.34
CA HIS A 589 -23.36 -14.95 -9.28
C HIS A 589 -22.12 -14.79 -10.18
N ARG A 590 -21.39 -15.88 -10.47
CA ARG A 590 -20.16 -15.98 -11.30
C ARG A 590 -18.89 -15.30 -10.76
N ASP A 591 -19.02 -14.23 -9.98
CA ASP A 591 -17.91 -13.51 -9.35
C ASP A 591 -18.10 -13.42 -7.82
N PHE A 592 -18.70 -14.44 -7.20
CA PHE A 592 -19.06 -14.38 -5.79
C PHE A 592 -17.82 -14.30 -4.89
N SER A 593 -17.78 -13.27 -4.05
CA SER A 593 -16.69 -13.05 -3.10
C SER A 593 -17.25 -12.33 -1.87
N PRO A 594 -16.49 -12.25 -0.77
CA PRO A 594 -16.92 -11.50 0.41
C PRO A 594 -17.11 -9.98 0.19
N GLU A 595 -16.65 -9.44 -0.94
CA GLU A 595 -16.90 -8.05 -1.33
C GLU A 595 -18.34 -7.83 -1.83
N HIS A 596 -19.07 -8.91 -2.11
CA HIS A 596 -20.39 -8.90 -2.70
C HIS A 596 -21.51 -9.21 -1.70
N LEU A 597 -21.21 -9.22 -0.40
CA LEU A 597 -22.20 -9.37 0.66
C LEU A 597 -22.11 -8.24 1.67
N VAL A 598 -23.26 -7.68 2.03
CA VAL A 598 -23.42 -6.77 3.17
C VAL A 598 -24.22 -7.47 4.25
N VAL A 599 -23.74 -7.44 5.48
CA VAL A 599 -24.30 -8.08 6.66
C VAL A 599 -24.86 -7.01 7.59
N HIS A 600 -26.13 -7.13 7.95
CA HIS A 600 -26.80 -6.27 8.92
C HIS A 600 -27.63 -7.11 9.89
N GLY A 601 -27.11 -7.30 11.10
CA GLY A 601 -27.64 -8.31 12.01
C GLY A 601 -27.53 -9.70 11.36
N ASP A 602 -28.66 -10.39 11.23
CA ASP A 602 -28.73 -11.71 10.58
C ASP A 602 -29.08 -11.64 9.07
N GLN A 603 -29.27 -10.44 8.52
CA GLN A 603 -29.62 -10.27 7.11
C GLN A 603 -28.37 -10.14 6.22
N PHE A 604 -28.37 -10.84 5.08
CA PHE A 604 -27.32 -10.81 4.06
C PHE A 604 -27.87 -10.25 2.75
N THR A 605 -27.26 -9.17 2.27
CA THR A 605 -27.60 -8.51 1.02
C THR A 605 -26.53 -8.79 -0.03
N GLY A 606 -26.89 -9.51 -1.10
CA GLY A 606 -26.02 -9.75 -2.25
C GLY A 606 -25.91 -8.53 -3.16
N LEU A 607 -24.70 -8.20 -3.57
CA LEU A 607 -24.38 -7.05 -4.42
C LEU A 607 -23.71 -7.49 -5.73
N ASP A 608 -23.64 -6.58 -6.70
CA ASP A 608 -22.89 -6.71 -7.96
C ASP A 608 -23.23 -7.92 -8.88
N PHE A 609 -24.45 -7.90 -9.41
CA PHE A 609 -24.94 -8.90 -10.37
C PHE A 609 -24.56 -8.62 -11.83
N ASP A 610 -23.50 -7.84 -12.09
CA ASP A 610 -23.05 -7.53 -13.45
C ASP A 610 -22.67 -8.79 -14.24
N GLU A 611 -22.16 -9.80 -13.53
CA GLU A 611 -21.70 -11.07 -14.12
C GLU A 611 -22.68 -12.23 -13.96
N PHE A 612 -23.87 -11.99 -13.40
CA PHE A 612 -24.91 -13.00 -13.22
C PHE A 612 -25.21 -13.76 -14.52
N CYS A 613 -25.32 -15.08 -14.41
CA CYS A 613 -25.59 -15.97 -15.54
C CYS A 613 -26.20 -17.29 -15.07
N GLN A 614 -26.65 -18.08 -16.03
CA GLN A 614 -27.00 -19.49 -15.87
C GLN A 614 -25.75 -20.33 -16.19
N TYR A 615 -25.25 -21.07 -15.21
CA TYR A 615 -24.05 -21.91 -15.32
C TYR A 615 -24.05 -23.01 -14.23
N ASP A 616 -22.92 -23.69 -14.03
CA ASP A 616 -22.72 -24.72 -13.02
C ASP A 616 -22.73 -24.10 -11.60
N PRO A 617 -23.72 -24.41 -10.74
CA PRO A 617 -23.84 -23.85 -9.39
C PRO A 617 -22.88 -24.43 -8.34
#